data_AF-K9L3S4-F1
#
_entry.id   AF-K9L3S4-F1
#
_cell.length_a   1.000
_cell.length_b   1.000
_cell.length_c   1.000
_cell.angle_alpha   90.00
_cell.angle_beta   90.00
_cell.angle_gamma   90.00
#
_symmetry.space_group_name_H-M   'P 1'
#
loop_
_entity.id
_entity.type
_entity.pdbx_description
1 polymer ?
#
loop_
_entity_poly.entity_id
_entity_poly.type
_entity_poly.pdbx_seq_one_letter_code
_entity_poly.pdbx_strand_id
1 'polypeptide(L)'
;MGNLSISLPISMSITTLSRVYLYRLIKDYIKYVAAVHTDAIEMVDGMKLPDEMIHNTEIGKFKLEATRDLGIYINSSAYRLCLD
;
A
#
# COMPACT_ATOMS: atom_id res chain seq x y z
N MET A 1 -30.34 12.30 4.59
CA MET A 1 -28.93 12.70 4.82
C MET A 1 -28.43 11.91 6.02
N GLY A 2 -27.54 10.93 5.81
CA GLY A 2 -26.97 10.16 6.91
C GLY A 2 -26.16 11.05 7.84
N ASN A 3 -26.15 10.75 9.15
CA ASN A 3 -25.46 11.52 10.18
C ASN A 3 -23.94 11.55 9.93
N LEU A 4 -23.50 12.55 9.15
CA LEU A 4 -22.11 12.82 8.80
C LEU A 4 -21.21 12.95 10.05
N SER A 5 -21.80 13.35 11.18
CA SER A 5 -21.16 13.53 12.49
C SER A 5 -20.68 12.23 13.14
N ILE A 6 -21.33 11.09 12.89
CA ILE A 6 -20.90 9.78 13.43
C ILE A 6 -19.90 9.10 12.48
N SER A 7 -20.03 9.33 11.18
CA SER A 7 -19.18 8.70 10.17
C SER A 7 -17.74 9.21 10.16
N LEU A 8 -17.53 10.49 10.51
CA LEU A 8 -16.19 11.10 10.45
C LEU A 8 -15.21 10.48 11.47
N PRO A 9 -15.53 10.36 12.78
CA PRO A 9 -14.64 9.71 13.74
C PRO A 9 -14.34 8.25 13.38
N ILE A 10 -15.35 7.50 12.92
CA ILE A 10 -15.17 6.09 12.51
C ILE A 10 -14.21 5.99 11.32
N SER A 11 -14.39 6.83 10.29
CA SER A 11 -13.50 6.88 9.13
C SER A 11 -12.06 7.24 9.51
N MET A 12 -11.88 8.19 10.45
CA MET A 12 -10.57 8.56 10.98
C MET A 12 -9.90 7.39 11.72
N SER A 13 -10.66 6.67 12.56
CA SER A 13 -10.14 5.50 13.27
C SER A 13 -9.73 4.38 12.32
N ILE A 14 -10.55 4.06 11.31
CA ILE A 14 -10.22 3.06 10.27
C ILE A 14 -8.93 3.47 9.56
N THR A 15 -8.85 4.70 9.07
CA THR A 15 -7.68 5.20 8.34
C THR A 15 -6.41 5.15 9.19
N THR A 16 -6.52 5.54 10.46
CA THR A 16 -5.38 5.54 11.39
C THR A 16 -4.87 4.13 11.67
N LEU A 17 -5.78 3.19 11.94
CA LEU A 17 -5.43 1.79 12.20
C LEU A 17 -4.81 1.14 10.96
N SER A 18 -5.39 1.36 9.77
CA SER A 18 -4.84 0.85 8.51
C SER A 18 -3.42 1.37 8.27
N ARG A 19 -3.16 2.67 8.51
CA ARG A 19 -1.81 3.23 8.37
C ARG A 19 -0.82 2.63 9.36
N VAL A 20 -1.19 2.47 10.63
CA VAL A 20 -0.32 1.84 11.63
C VAL A 20 0.01 0.40 11.24
N TYR A 21 -0.98 -0.34 10.75
CA TYR A 21 -0.79 -1.70 10.26
C TYR A 21 0.18 -1.75 9.07
N LEU A 22 -0.05 -0.89 8.08
CA LEU A 22 0.78 -0.75 6.89
C LEU A 22 2.24 -0.45 7.25
N TYR A 23 2.47 0.56 8.09
CA TYR A 23 3.82 0.93 8.53
C TYR A 23 4.52 -0.17 9.32
N ARG A 24 3.78 -0.92 10.15
CA ARG A 24 4.36 -2.06 10.88
C ARG A 24 4.83 -3.16 9.93
N LEU A 25 4.03 -3.47 8.91
CA LEU A 25 4.37 -4.50 7.93
C LEU A 25 5.59 -4.11 7.08
N ILE A 26 5.70 -2.84 6.68
CA ILE A 26 6.77 -2.42 5.76
C ILE A 26 7.95 -1.74 6.42
N LYS A 27 7.98 -1.60 7.76
CA LYS A 27 9.03 -0.84 8.46
C LYS A 27 10.44 -1.26 8.02
N ASP A 28 10.67 -2.56 7.91
CA ASP A 28 11.98 -3.12 7.57
C ASP A 28 12.31 -2.98 6.06
N TYR A 29 11.30 -2.67 5.26
CA TYR A 29 11.36 -2.55 3.81
C TYR A 29 11.19 -1.10 3.32
N ILE A 30 11.00 -0.13 4.23
CA ILE A 30 10.59 1.24 3.86
C ILE A 30 11.60 1.97 2.97
N LYS A 31 12.88 1.61 3.07
CA LYS A 31 13.95 2.13 2.19
C LYS A 31 13.86 1.65 0.74
N TYR A 32 13.06 0.62 0.47
CA TYR A 32 12.81 0.04 -0.85
C TYR A 32 11.40 0.36 -1.38
N VAL A 33 10.63 1.11 -0.61
CA VAL A 33 9.30 1.55 -0.99
C VAL A 33 9.45 2.86 -1.77
N ALA A 34 8.99 2.87 -3.01
CA ALA A 34 8.90 4.11 -3.79
C ALA A 34 7.69 4.93 -3.32
N ALA A 35 6.57 4.27 -3.07
CA ALA A 35 5.30 4.91 -2.75
C ALA A 35 4.49 4.14 -1.72
N VAL A 36 3.82 4.88 -0.85
CA VAL A 36 2.73 4.37 0.00
C VAL A 36 1.52 5.24 -0.22
N HIS A 37 0.40 4.66 -0.65
CA HIS A 37 -0.81 5.38 -1.00
C HIS A 37 -2.03 4.70 -0.43
N THR A 38 -2.75 5.40 0.46
CA THR A 38 -3.93 4.94 1.24
C THR A 38 -3.74 3.62 2.00
N ASP A 39 -3.54 2.53 1.28
CA ASP A 39 -3.50 1.12 1.64
C ASP A 39 -2.68 0.25 0.65
N ALA A 40 -2.14 0.86 -0.41
CA ALA A 40 -1.25 0.24 -1.39
C ALA A 40 0.21 0.65 -1.17
N ILE A 41 1.13 -0.23 -1.56
CA ILE A 41 2.57 -0.01 -1.52
C ILE A 41 3.15 -0.34 -2.89
N GLU A 42 4.05 0.50 -3.35
CA GLU A 42 4.86 0.26 -4.53
C GLU A 42 6.31 0.10 -4.11
N MET A 43 6.86 -1.07 -4.42
CA MET A 43 8.25 -1.41 -4.15
C MET A 43 9.10 -1.11 -5.39
N VAL A 44 10.29 -0.56 -5.18
CA VAL A 44 11.31 -0.36 -6.21
C VAL A 44 12.50 -1.27 -5.97
N ASP A 45 13.30 -1.43 -7.02
CA ASP A 45 14.63 -2.05 -6.96
C ASP A 45 14.65 -3.58 -6.83
N GLY A 46 13.70 -4.27 -7.48
CA GLY A 46 13.68 -5.74 -7.55
C GLY A 46 13.43 -6.47 -6.22
N MET A 47 13.25 -5.70 -5.14
CA MET A 47 12.95 -6.20 -3.81
C MET A 47 11.50 -6.64 -3.74
N LYS A 48 11.31 -7.95 -3.55
CA LYS A 48 9.99 -8.54 -3.31
C LYS A 48 9.68 -8.49 -1.82
N LEU A 49 8.43 -8.19 -1.48
CA LEU A 49 7.93 -8.49 -0.14
C LEU A 49 8.01 -10.01 0.08
N PRO A 50 8.29 -10.46 1.31
CA PRO A 50 8.26 -11.88 1.65
C PRO A 50 6.93 -12.53 1.26
N ASP A 51 6.98 -13.76 0.75
CA ASP A 51 5.79 -14.48 0.27
C ASP A 51 4.74 -14.66 1.39
N GLU A 52 5.17 -14.76 2.65
CA GLU A 52 4.26 -14.84 3.80
C GLU A 52 3.41 -13.58 4.01
N MET A 53 3.82 -12.44 3.47
CA MET A 53 3.10 -11.17 3.53
C MET A 53 2.14 -10.99 2.36
N ILE A 54 2.21 -11.84 1.33
CA ILE A 54 1.42 -11.74 0.11
C ILE A 54 0.40 -12.88 0.06
N HIS A 55 -0.89 -12.55 -0.06
CA HIS A 55 -1.95 -13.51 -0.31
C HIS A 55 -3.14 -12.87 -1.00
N ASN A 56 -3.76 -13.56 -1.97
CA ASN A 56 -4.83 -12.96 -2.78
C ASN A 56 -6.18 -12.86 -2.08
N THR A 57 -6.40 -13.63 -1.01
CA THR A 57 -7.71 -13.75 -0.35
C THR A 57 -7.65 -13.67 1.18
N GLU A 58 -6.46 -13.62 1.78
CA GLU A 58 -6.33 -13.66 3.24
C GLU A 58 -6.35 -12.23 3.77
N ILE A 59 -7.29 -11.95 4.68
CA ILE A 59 -7.44 -10.63 5.29
C ILE A 59 -6.19 -10.31 6.12
N GLY A 60 -5.64 -9.11 5.91
CA GLY A 60 -4.42 -8.64 6.56
C GLY A 60 -3.17 -8.82 5.71
N LYS A 61 -3.18 -9.68 4.69
CA LYS A 61 -2.03 -9.80 3.79
C LYS A 61 -2.17 -8.85 2.60
N PHE A 62 -1.03 -8.51 1.99
CA PHE A 62 -1.01 -7.76 0.75
C PHE A 62 -1.46 -8.64 -0.42
N LYS A 63 -2.18 -8.03 -1.34
CA LYS A 63 -2.43 -8.65 -2.64
C LYS A 63 -1.37 -8.16 -3.62
N LEU A 64 -0.67 -9.07 -4.27
CA LEU A 64 0.21 -8.70 -5.38
C LEU A 64 -0.67 -8.38 -6.59
N GLU A 65 -0.77 -7.10 -6.93
CA GLU A 65 -1.57 -6.67 -8.08
C GLU A 65 -0.83 -6.89 -9.40
N ALA A 66 0.46 -6.57 -9.44
CA ALA A 66 1.26 -6.71 -10.63
C ALA A 66 2.77 -6.73 -10.34
N THR A 67 3.51 -7.39 -11.21
CA THR A 67 4.96 -7.22 -11.35
C THR A 67 5.23 -6.47 -12.65
N ARG A 68 6.18 -5.54 -12.64
CA ARG A 68 6.54 -4.70 -13.78
C ARG A 68 8.06 -4.61 -13.88
N ASP A 69 8.58 -4.73 -15.08
CA ASP A 69 10.03 -4.70 -15.32
C ASP A 69 10.56 -3.26 -15.41
N LEU A 70 9.70 -2.31 -15.82
CA LEU A 70 10.05 -0.90 -15.94
C LEU A 70 8.94 0.02 -15.44
N GLY A 71 9.32 0.98 -14.61
CA GLY A 71 8.45 2.07 -14.16
C GLY A 71 9.22 3.37 -14.02
N ILE A 72 8.58 4.49 -14.35
CA ILE A 72 9.08 5.83 -14.08
C ILE A 72 8.30 6.38 -12.89
N TYR A 73 8.99 6.66 -11.80
CA TYR A 73 8.41 7.21 -10.60
C TYR A 73 8.82 8.66 -10.41
N ILE A 74 7.84 9.57 -10.32
CA ILE A 74 8.08 11.01 -10.08
C ILE A 74 7.75 11.35 -8.63
N ASN A 75 6.55 10.97 -8.19
CA ASN A 75 6.11 11.07 -6.80
C ASN A 75 4.97 10.09 -6.55
N SER A 76 4.47 10.09 -5.32
CA SER A 76 3.50 9.11 -4.84
C SER A 76 2.19 9.07 -5.61
N SER A 77 1.79 10.18 -6.23
CA SER A 77 0.58 10.25 -7.08
C SER A 77 0.88 10.36 -8.57
N ALA A 78 2.15 10.37 -8.97
CA ALA A 78 2.57 10.55 -10.36
C ALA A 78 3.68 9.55 -10.71
N TYR A 79 3.28 8.51 -11.41
CA TYR A 79 4.17 7.48 -11.92
C TYR A 79 3.59 6.88 -13.20
N ARG A 80 4.45 6.18 -13.94
CA ARG A 80 4.05 5.41 -15.12
C ARG A 80 4.68 4.04 -15.04
N LEU A 81 3.84 3.01 -15.01
CA LEU A 81 4.27 1.62 -15.16
C LEU A 81 4.22 1.30 -16.65
N CYS A 82 5.34 0.85 -17.22
CA CYS A 82 5.32 0.33 -18.58
C CYS A 82 4.67 -1.06 -18.54
N LEU A 83 3.70 -1.28 -19.42
CA LEU A 83 3.10 -2.58 -19.65
C LEU A 83 3.87 -3.22 -20.80
N ASP A 84 4.37 -4.42 -20.57
CA ASP A 84 4.77 -5.33 -21.64
C ASP A 84 3.52 -5.98 -22.27
#